data_AF-A0A970L5E1-F1
#
_entry.id   AF-A0A970L5E1-F1
#
_cell.length_a   1.000
_cell.length_b   1.000
_cell.length_c   1.000
_cell.angle_alpha   90.00
_cell.angle_beta   90.00
_cell.angle_gamma   90.00
#
_symmetry.space_group_name_H-M   'P 1'
#
loop_
_entity.id
_entity.type
_entity.pdbx_description
1 polymer ?
#
loop_
_entity_poly.entity_id
_entity_poly.type
_entity_poly.pdbx_seq_one_letter_code
_entity_poly.pdbx_strand_id
1 'polypeptide(L)'
;MKRRDFIRLSSAAGMMGLVHPALDAFAGSGLQGGNGFDLHPFIKEHPEAVFINLTSVGAPDDSQAIHDAAFKLAGEMFVRTSDGRGYPLATPITCKPNWTCTGRPDPNDPLSSLGITTDLNYIEGFLKGVKTLGPEKFHLRECACTHQWEPLGYYDMARRNNFDLKDLSSKDYWDLPEGEIIFREVNGGVVFREVGFMAPMSAEGTFLINLAKLKAHQMGITGAIKNLQGTTGRRFHQFCGGHYDIFKTYDKRYHKFFQPDYMERIAELQKMHEDQGMPRWKSKQDRPPYGGGFWMEQWVQRMIDAYSVIPTGINIVEGVYAQDGDGFNGGPHDGKPGKFMTNSTVFGKDAFRVDIISHWLTGHEPGNFGLFHIGIERGVSDVLDPFDIPVYLWEDGKATKVNLDSLKRTPLVTLYLRRNWDGLDEDRYHLVDEPFDYSAWKTGAIAYDSKPSIMALGTDNKDGIVMEVNVPEESDVYVDVKNRFGDVVWRLKADGLEPGKHEVVWDGFSQPGMYTMYVQGMGWDAEREMVIYT
;
A
#
# COMPACT_ATOMS: atom_id res chain seq x y z
N MET A 1 -12.62 -13.18 39.78
CA MET A 1 -14.08 -12.93 39.83
C MET A 1 -14.75 -13.86 38.82
N LYS A 2 -15.91 -14.48 39.11
CA LYS A 2 -16.54 -15.41 38.14
C LYS A 2 -17.21 -14.60 37.02
N ARG A 3 -17.15 -15.07 35.76
CA ARG A 3 -17.72 -14.42 34.55
C ARG A 3 -19.18 -13.95 34.72
N ARG A 4 -19.97 -14.64 35.55
CA ARG A 4 -21.38 -14.32 35.84
C ARG A 4 -21.55 -13.12 36.80
N ASP A 5 -20.56 -12.86 37.67
CA ASP A 5 -20.60 -11.74 38.60
C ASP A 5 -20.23 -10.43 37.89
N PHE A 6 -19.36 -10.50 36.88
CA PHE A 6 -18.98 -9.35 36.02
C PHE A 6 -20.17 -8.84 35.21
N ILE A 7 -20.92 -9.72 34.53
CA ILE A 7 -22.11 -9.34 33.73
C ILE A 7 -23.19 -8.68 34.59
N ARG A 8 -23.35 -9.10 35.86
CA ARG A 8 -24.29 -8.48 36.81
C ARG A 8 -23.82 -7.10 37.29
N LEU A 9 -22.51 -6.86 37.34
CA LEU A 9 -21.96 -5.55 37.69
C LEU A 9 -22.09 -4.56 36.52
N SER A 10 -21.85 -5.01 35.28
CA SER A 10 -21.98 -4.21 34.05
C SER A 10 -23.41 -3.71 33.83
N SER A 11 -24.41 -4.51 34.20
CA SER A 11 -25.84 -4.14 34.13
C SER A 11 -26.28 -3.19 35.25
N ALA A 12 -25.56 -3.14 36.38
CA ALA A 12 -25.84 -2.21 37.48
C ALA A 12 -25.15 -0.84 37.31
N ALA A 13 -23.97 -0.80 36.67
CA ALA A 13 -23.25 0.45 36.38
C ALA A 13 -23.97 1.34 35.36
N GLY A 14 -24.80 0.77 34.47
CA GLY A 14 -25.56 1.50 33.46
C GLY A 14 -26.66 2.44 33.98
N MET A 15 -26.95 2.46 35.30
CA MET A 15 -28.05 3.24 35.88
C MET A 15 -27.62 4.42 36.78
N MET A 16 -26.32 4.65 37.04
CA MET A 16 -25.89 5.70 38.00
C MET A 16 -24.76 6.65 37.54
N GLY A 17 -24.53 6.83 36.25
CA GLY A 17 -23.42 7.66 35.76
C GLY A 17 -23.71 8.54 34.54
N LEU A 18 -24.82 9.28 34.53
CA LEU A 18 -25.02 10.37 33.57
C LEU A 18 -24.30 11.63 34.07
N VAL A 19 -23.00 11.80 33.79
CA VAL A 19 -22.25 13.06 33.50
C VAL A 19 -20.76 12.68 33.32
N HIS A 20 -20.29 12.36 32.10
CA HIS A 20 -18.92 12.53 31.56
C HIS A 20 -18.81 11.85 30.17
N PRO A 21 -17.88 12.25 29.28
CA PRO A 21 -17.94 11.94 27.86
C PRO A 21 -17.71 10.45 27.59
N ALA A 22 -18.52 9.92 26.66
CA ALA A 22 -18.49 8.60 26.03
C ALA A 22 -17.48 7.58 26.60
N LEU A 23 -17.97 6.68 27.45
CA LEU A 23 -17.38 5.36 27.60
C LEU A 23 -17.45 4.68 26.23
N ASP A 24 -16.33 4.61 25.52
CA ASP A 24 -16.18 3.71 24.38
C ASP A 24 -16.12 2.29 24.94
N ALA A 25 -17.31 1.75 25.17
CA ALA A 25 -17.47 0.33 25.38
C ALA A 25 -17.00 -0.37 24.10
N PHE A 26 -16.03 -1.26 24.22
CA PHE A 26 -15.90 -2.41 23.31
C PHE A 26 -17.15 -3.29 23.47
N ALA A 27 -18.28 -2.79 22.97
CA ALA A 27 -19.56 -3.47 22.99
C ALA A 27 -19.59 -4.46 21.83
N GLY A 28 -18.96 -5.61 22.02
CA GLY A 28 -19.28 -6.80 21.23
C GLY A 28 -20.75 -7.16 21.49
N SER A 29 -21.62 -6.92 20.51
CA SER A 29 -22.96 -7.49 20.55
C SER A 29 -22.82 -9.01 20.56
N GLY A 30 -23.47 -9.65 21.53
CA GLY A 30 -23.43 -11.11 21.75
C GLY A 30 -24.18 -11.91 20.70
N LEU A 31 -23.79 -11.77 19.43
CA LEU A 31 -23.99 -12.78 18.40
C LEU A 31 -22.76 -13.69 18.46
N GLN A 32 -22.94 -15.01 18.34
CA GLN A 32 -21.83 -15.97 18.24
C GLN A 32 -20.97 -15.61 17.01
N GLY A 33 -19.96 -14.77 17.20
CA GLY A 33 -19.08 -14.31 16.14
C GLY A 33 -17.95 -15.31 15.94
N GLY A 34 -17.81 -15.84 14.72
CA GLY A 34 -16.74 -16.74 14.35
C GLY A 34 -15.36 -16.07 14.40
N ASN A 35 -14.31 -16.90 14.33
CA ASN A 35 -12.93 -16.42 14.17
C ASN A 35 -12.76 -15.71 12.83
N GLY A 36 -11.88 -14.70 12.81
CA GLY A 36 -11.55 -13.91 11.64
C GLY A 36 -10.08 -13.51 11.60
N PHE A 37 -9.76 -12.61 10.66
CA PHE A 37 -8.47 -11.94 10.56
C PHE A 37 -8.67 -10.47 10.20
N ASP A 38 -7.69 -9.62 10.49
CA ASP A 38 -7.67 -8.23 10.05
C ASP A 38 -6.21 -7.75 9.93
N LEU A 39 -6.02 -6.49 9.54
CA LEU A 39 -4.72 -5.82 9.70
C LEU A 39 -4.45 -5.52 11.17
N HIS A 40 -3.17 -5.38 11.52
CA HIS A 40 -2.73 -4.90 12.82
C HIS A 40 -3.51 -3.62 13.20
N PRO A 41 -4.01 -3.49 14.45
CA PRO A 41 -4.91 -2.38 14.81
C PRO A 41 -4.37 -1.00 14.46
N PHE A 42 -3.07 -0.77 14.68
CA PHE A 42 -2.44 0.51 14.33
C PHE A 42 -2.41 0.75 12.81
N ILE A 43 -2.06 -0.26 12.00
CA ILE A 43 -2.11 -0.14 10.52
C ILE A 43 -3.54 0.13 10.04
N LYS A 44 -4.52 -0.55 10.65
CA LYS A 44 -5.93 -0.44 10.27
C LYS A 44 -6.49 0.97 10.51
N GLU A 45 -6.20 1.55 11.67
CA GLU A 45 -6.74 2.84 12.11
C GLU A 45 -5.97 4.05 11.53
N HIS A 46 -4.81 3.82 10.90
CA HIS A 46 -3.99 4.84 10.23
C HIS A 46 -3.90 4.65 8.71
N PRO A 47 -5.01 4.81 7.94
CA PRO A 47 -4.94 4.75 6.49
C PRO A 47 -4.07 5.85 5.86
N GLU A 48 -3.84 6.95 6.58
CA GLU A 48 -2.99 8.07 6.18
C GLU A 48 -1.48 7.80 6.37
N ALA A 49 -1.10 6.75 7.09
CA ALA A 49 0.28 6.46 7.42
C ALA A 49 0.97 5.53 6.42
N VAL A 50 2.29 5.67 6.35
CA VAL A 50 3.18 4.74 5.64
C VAL A 50 4.15 4.12 6.62
N PHE A 51 4.35 2.82 6.48
CA PHE A 51 5.21 2.02 7.31
C PHE A 51 6.39 1.50 6.50
N ILE A 52 7.55 1.41 7.14
CA ILE A 52 8.78 0.94 6.54
C ILE A 52 9.34 -0.17 7.38
N ASN A 53 9.37 -1.38 6.83
CA ASN A 53 10.07 -2.50 7.44
C ASN A 53 11.46 -2.63 6.81
N LEU A 54 12.49 -2.56 7.65
CA LEU A 54 13.88 -2.77 7.23
C LEU A 54 14.22 -4.26 7.34
N THR A 55 14.86 -4.80 6.30
CA THR A 55 15.31 -6.20 6.29
C THR A 55 16.84 -6.27 6.45
N SER A 56 17.34 -7.46 6.77
CA SER A 56 18.78 -7.73 6.89
C SER A 56 19.28 -8.73 5.85
N VAL A 57 18.52 -8.92 4.76
CA VAL A 57 18.87 -9.84 3.68
C VAL A 57 20.20 -9.40 3.07
N GLY A 58 21.14 -10.35 2.94
CA GLY A 58 22.51 -10.05 2.53
C GLY A 58 22.70 -9.98 1.01
N ALA A 59 21.88 -10.69 0.25
CA ALA A 59 22.03 -10.83 -1.20
C ALA A 59 20.68 -11.07 -1.89
N PRO A 60 20.53 -10.66 -3.16
CA PRO A 60 19.26 -10.80 -3.88
C PRO A 60 18.91 -12.25 -4.25
N ASP A 61 19.86 -13.19 -4.12
CA ASP A 61 19.67 -14.63 -4.35
C ASP A 61 19.52 -15.45 -3.06
N ASP A 62 19.54 -14.81 -1.88
CA ASP A 62 19.28 -15.46 -0.58
C ASP A 62 17.77 -15.74 -0.40
N SER A 63 17.31 -16.77 -1.11
CA SER A 63 15.90 -17.15 -1.19
C SER A 63 15.27 -17.40 0.18
N GLN A 64 16.02 -17.98 1.12
CA GLN A 64 15.52 -18.29 2.46
C GLN A 64 15.37 -17.02 3.30
N ALA A 65 16.38 -16.14 3.31
CA ALA A 65 16.29 -14.89 4.05
C ALA A 65 15.17 -13.98 3.51
N ILE A 66 14.98 -13.93 2.18
CA ILE A 66 13.89 -13.20 1.54
C ILE A 66 12.52 -13.77 1.98
N HIS A 67 12.36 -15.10 1.92
CA HIS A 67 11.14 -15.77 2.36
C HIS A 67 10.84 -15.46 3.84
N ASP A 68 11.84 -15.59 4.72
CA ASP A 68 11.65 -15.45 6.17
C ASP A 68 11.36 -14.01 6.58
N ALA A 69 11.99 -13.02 5.93
CA ALA A 69 11.67 -11.61 6.12
C ALA A 69 10.20 -11.33 5.76
N ALA A 70 9.75 -11.83 4.60
CA ALA A 70 8.37 -11.64 4.14
C ALA A 70 7.35 -12.36 5.03
N PHE A 71 7.67 -13.59 5.46
CA PHE A 71 6.84 -14.39 6.35
C PHE A 71 6.68 -13.71 7.72
N LYS A 72 7.78 -13.22 8.30
CA LYS A 72 7.79 -12.49 9.56
C LYS A 72 6.90 -11.24 9.46
N LEU A 73 7.14 -10.41 8.44
CA LEU A 73 6.37 -9.18 8.24
C LEU A 73 4.87 -9.45 8.10
N ALA A 74 4.47 -10.46 7.33
CA ALA A 74 3.05 -10.82 7.20
C ALA A 74 2.43 -11.26 8.54
N GLY A 75 3.17 -11.99 9.37
CA GLY A 75 2.72 -12.39 10.72
C GLY A 75 2.66 -11.23 11.73
N GLU A 76 3.33 -10.12 11.45
CA GLU A 76 3.23 -8.88 12.24
C GLU A 76 2.08 -7.99 11.73
N MET A 77 1.92 -7.88 10.41
CA MET A 77 0.95 -6.98 9.76
C MET A 77 -0.51 -7.44 9.87
N PHE A 78 -0.75 -8.75 9.96
CA PHE A 78 -2.10 -9.31 10.01
C PHE A 78 -2.33 -10.00 11.34
N VAL A 79 -3.50 -9.79 11.95
CA VAL A 79 -3.85 -10.32 13.26
C VAL A 79 -5.07 -11.23 13.22
N ARG A 80 -5.15 -12.17 14.17
CA ARG A 80 -6.38 -12.94 14.40
C ARG A 80 -7.42 -12.05 15.08
N THR A 81 -8.69 -12.24 14.70
CA THR A 81 -9.81 -11.57 15.34
C THR A 81 -10.87 -12.56 15.83
N SER A 82 -11.61 -12.16 16.86
CA SER A 82 -12.70 -12.94 17.46
C SER A 82 -14.01 -12.14 17.47
N ASP A 83 -15.11 -12.85 17.75
CA ASP A 83 -16.42 -12.24 18.01
C ASP A 83 -16.96 -11.42 16.83
N GLY A 84 -16.65 -11.86 15.60
CA GLY A 84 -17.12 -11.22 14.38
C GLY A 84 -16.45 -9.88 14.07
N ARG A 85 -15.36 -9.54 14.77
CA ARG A 85 -14.50 -8.39 14.41
C ARG A 85 -13.62 -8.76 13.21
N GLY A 86 -13.35 -7.82 12.33
CA GLY A 86 -12.52 -8.03 11.13
C GLY A 86 -13.19 -8.86 10.03
N TYR A 87 -12.38 -9.45 9.16
CA TYR A 87 -12.82 -10.26 8.03
C TYR A 87 -13.03 -11.72 8.44
N PRO A 88 -14.11 -12.38 8.01
CA PRO A 88 -14.27 -13.83 8.19
C PRO A 88 -13.10 -14.60 7.56
N LEU A 89 -12.68 -15.73 8.16
CA LEU A 89 -11.64 -16.59 7.55
C LEU A 89 -12.04 -17.15 6.16
N ALA A 90 -13.32 -17.10 5.82
CA ALA A 90 -13.83 -17.47 4.50
C ALA A 90 -13.61 -16.40 3.42
N THR A 91 -13.23 -15.17 3.79
CA THR A 91 -12.91 -14.06 2.88
C THR A 91 -11.76 -14.47 1.96
N PRO A 92 -11.94 -14.44 0.63
CA PRO A 92 -10.85 -14.71 -0.30
C PRO A 92 -9.79 -13.63 -0.24
N ILE A 93 -8.54 -14.04 -0.08
CA ILE A 93 -7.37 -13.19 -0.30
C ILE A 93 -7.11 -13.13 -1.80
N THR A 94 -7.10 -11.93 -2.35
CA THR A 94 -6.61 -11.69 -3.70
C THR A 94 -5.20 -11.10 -3.61
N CYS A 95 -4.30 -11.50 -4.50
CA CYS A 95 -2.93 -10.99 -4.51
C CYS A 95 -2.55 -10.55 -5.92
N LYS A 96 -2.00 -9.33 -6.00
CA LYS A 96 -1.39 -8.80 -7.22
C LYS A 96 0.12 -8.68 -7.02
N PRO A 97 0.93 -9.70 -7.37
CA PRO A 97 2.39 -9.54 -7.43
C PRO A 97 2.79 -8.65 -8.62
N ASN A 98 3.98 -8.03 -8.62
CA ASN A 98 4.50 -7.37 -9.82
C ASN A 98 5.23 -8.38 -10.71
N TRP A 99 4.53 -8.90 -11.70
CA TRP A 99 5.11 -9.77 -12.71
C TRP A 99 5.07 -9.08 -14.06
N THR A 100 6.13 -9.23 -14.84
CA THR A 100 6.22 -8.64 -16.16
C THR A 100 7.08 -9.50 -17.08
N CYS A 101 7.22 -9.08 -18.32
CA CYS A 101 8.05 -9.75 -19.31
C CYS A 101 9.53 -9.55 -18.94
N THR A 102 10.18 -10.56 -18.40
CA THR A 102 11.60 -10.51 -17.98
C THR A 102 12.56 -10.95 -19.08
N GLY A 103 12.05 -11.48 -20.20
CA GLY A 103 12.84 -12.25 -21.15
C GLY A 103 13.05 -13.69 -20.65
N ARG A 104 13.83 -14.50 -21.37
CA ARG A 104 14.25 -15.80 -20.83
C ARG A 104 15.42 -15.56 -19.87
N PRO A 105 15.47 -16.20 -18.69
CA PRO A 105 16.65 -16.16 -17.84
C PRO A 105 17.90 -16.52 -18.65
N ASP A 106 18.94 -15.71 -18.56
CA ASP A 106 20.23 -16.02 -19.18
C ASP A 106 20.86 -17.19 -18.41
N PRO A 107 21.11 -18.35 -19.03
CA PRO A 107 21.76 -19.47 -18.35
C PRO A 107 23.15 -19.12 -17.79
N ASN A 108 23.82 -18.12 -18.36
CA ASN A 108 25.14 -17.65 -17.92
C ASN A 108 25.07 -16.52 -16.90
N ASP A 109 23.90 -15.89 -16.73
CA ASP A 109 23.62 -14.88 -15.72
C ASP A 109 22.19 -15.06 -15.17
N PRO A 110 21.97 -16.09 -14.34
CA PRO A 110 20.65 -16.40 -13.79
C PRO A 110 20.06 -15.27 -12.94
N LEU A 111 20.92 -14.37 -12.46
CA LEU A 111 20.54 -13.23 -11.64
C LEU A 111 20.10 -12.05 -12.48
N SER A 112 20.36 -12.03 -13.80
CA SER A 112 20.14 -10.89 -14.70
C SER A 112 18.72 -10.33 -14.66
N SER A 113 17.70 -11.18 -14.47
CA SER A 113 16.30 -10.77 -14.37
C SER A 113 15.82 -10.39 -12.97
N LEU A 114 16.62 -10.62 -11.92
CA LEU A 114 16.27 -10.20 -10.56
C LEU A 114 16.12 -8.68 -10.51
N GLY A 115 15.02 -8.21 -9.93
CA GLY A 115 14.73 -6.78 -9.74
C GLY A 115 13.63 -6.29 -10.68
N ILE A 116 13.35 -7.05 -11.74
CA ILE A 116 12.27 -6.76 -12.68
C ILE A 116 10.91 -7.14 -12.08
N THR A 117 10.82 -8.22 -11.29
CA THR A 117 9.55 -8.68 -10.70
C THR A 117 9.65 -8.71 -9.18
N THR A 118 8.50 -8.71 -8.49
CA THR A 118 8.45 -9.06 -7.07
C THR A 118 9.05 -10.45 -6.89
N ASP A 119 9.93 -10.61 -5.90
CA ASP A 119 10.65 -11.86 -5.69
C ASP A 119 9.69 -13.02 -5.38
N LEU A 120 9.93 -14.18 -6.00
CA LEU A 120 9.07 -15.35 -5.86
C LEU A 120 9.03 -15.86 -4.41
N ASN A 121 10.17 -15.84 -3.72
CA ASN A 121 10.31 -16.27 -2.34
C ASN A 121 9.64 -15.27 -1.39
N TYR A 122 9.67 -13.98 -1.73
CA TYR A 122 8.97 -12.95 -0.97
C TYR A 122 7.45 -13.15 -1.05
N ILE A 123 6.91 -13.35 -2.26
CA ILE A 123 5.48 -13.64 -2.46
C ILE A 123 5.05 -14.85 -1.64
N GLU A 124 5.81 -15.94 -1.75
CA GLU A 124 5.51 -17.18 -1.02
C GLU A 124 5.57 -16.98 0.50
N GLY A 125 6.65 -16.38 1.01
CA GLY A 125 6.83 -16.11 2.43
C GLY A 125 5.68 -15.26 2.99
N PHE A 126 5.38 -14.15 2.32
CA PHE A 126 4.31 -13.24 2.73
C PHE A 126 2.94 -13.93 2.77
N LEU A 127 2.53 -14.58 1.68
CA LEU A 127 1.21 -15.23 1.61
C LEU A 127 1.09 -16.44 2.54
N LYS A 128 2.18 -17.19 2.77
CA LYS A 128 2.21 -18.24 3.79
C LYS A 128 2.05 -17.67 5.20
N GLY A 129 2.68 -16.52 5.49
CA GLY A 129 2.51 -15.80 6.75
C GLY A 129 1.03 -15.48 6.99
N VAL A 130 0.36 -14.87 6.01
CA VAL A 130 -1.09 -14.59 6.06
C VAL A 130 -1.90 -15.88 6.25
N LYS A 131 -1.57 -16.94 5.51
CA LYS A 131 -2.26 -18.23 5.59
C LYS A 131 -2.20 -18.86 6.98
N THR A 132 -1.15 -18.60 7.77
CA THR A 132 -1.08 -19.12 9.15
C THR A 132 -2.18 -18.59 10.06
N LEU A 133 -2.80 -17.45 9.73
CA LEU A 133 -3.89 -16.85 10.50
C LEU A 133 -5.24 -17.54 10.27
N GLY A 134 -5.39 -18.27 9.16
CA GLY A 134 -6.57 -19.09 8.88
C GLY A 134 -7.28 -18.87 7.54
N PRO A 135 -7.11 -17.76 6.78
CA PRO A 135 -7.65 -17.70 5.44
C PRO A 135 -7.14 -18.85 4.57
N GLU A 136 -8.01 -19.47 3.78
CA GLU A 136 -7.65 -20.65 2.97
C GLU A 136 -7.67 -20.39 1.45
N LYS A 137 -8.42 -19.38 1.01
CA LYS A 137 -8.65 -19.07 -0.40
C LYS A 137 -7.75 -17.93 -0.84
N PHE A 138 -6.73 -18.25 -1.63
CA PHE A 138 -5.79 -17.28 -2.20
C PHE A 138 -5.88 -17.30 -3.72
N HIS A 139 -6.14 -16.14 -4.32
CA HIS A 139 -6.23 -15.96 -5.77
C HIS A 139 -5.15 -14.99 -6.23
N LEU A 140 -4.21 -15.47 -7.06
CA LEU A 140 -3.18 -14.65 -7.69
C LEU A 140 -3.63 -14.34 -9.11
N ARG A 141 -3.57 -13.05 -9.50
CA ARG A 141 -3.87 -12.61 -10.87
C ARG A 141 -2.81 -11.66 -11.37
N GLU A 142 -2.42 -11.87 -12.62
CA GLU A 142 -1.48 -11.04 -13.38
C GLU A 142 -1.83 -11.15 -14.88
N CYS A 143 -1.51 -10.12 -15.66
CA CYS A 143 -1.76 -10.11 -17.11
C CYS A 143 -0.51 -10.25 -17.98
N ALA A 144 0.69 -10.08 -17.41
CA ALA A 144 1.91 -9.99 -18.21
C ALA A 144 2.55 -11.35 -18.49
N CYS A 145 2.86 -11.58 -19.78
CA CYS A 145 3.73 -12.66 -20.25
C CYS A 145 3.45 -14.05 -19.65
N THR A 146 2.19 -14.51 -19.69
CA THR A 146 1.77 -15.77 -19.05
C THR A 146 2.52 -17.01 -19.53
N HIS A 147 3.01 -16.99 -20.77
CA HIS A 147 3.90 -18.02 -21.33
C HIS A 147 5.24 -18.16 -20.59
N GLN A 148 5.60 -17.20 -19.72
CA GLN A 148 6.81 -17.23 -18.89
C GLN A 148 6.54 -17.71 -17.46
N TRP A 149 5.29 -17.87 -17.02
CA TRP A 149 4.97 -18.20 -15.64
C TRP A 149 5.47 -19.59 -15.21
N GLU A 150 5.46 -20.56 -16.13
CA GLU A 150 6.02 -21.89 -15.88
C GLU A 150 7.55 -21.86 -15.76
N PRO A 151 8.34 -21.35 -16.74
CA PRO A 151 9.79 -21.33 -16.62
C PRO A 151 10.32 -20.42 -15.50
N LEU A 152 9.52 -19.45 -15.02
CA LEU A 152 9.86 -18.62 -13.85
C LEU A 152 9.39 -19.22 -12.51
N GLY A 153 8.79 -20.41 -12.53
CA GLY A 153 8.40 -21.15 -11.32
C GLY A 153 7.13 -20.63 -10.63
N TYR A 154 6.37 -19.71 -11.24
CA TYR A 154 5.17 -19.13 -10.63
C TYR A 154 4.06 -20.17 -10.44
N TYR A 155 3.86 -21.04 -11.43
CA TYR A 155 2.90 -22.15 -11.30
C TYR A 155 3.33 -23.16 -10.23
N ASP A 156 4.62 -23.44 -10.09
CA ASP A 156 5.10 -24.40 -9.10
C ASP A 156 4.97 -23.86 -7.68
N MET A 157 5.28 -22.58 -7.48
CA MET A 157 5.01 -21.87 -6.23
C MET A 157 3.52 -21.86 -5.91
N ALA A 158 2.65 -21.55 -6.88
CA ALA A 158 1.22 -21.53 -6.65
C ALA A 158 0.67 -22.93 -6.30
N ARG A 159 1.05 -23.97 -7.06
CA ARG A 159 0.61 -25.36 -6.84
C ARG A 159 1.03 -25.88 -5.47
N ARG A 160 2.30 -25.70 -5.07
CA ARG A 160 2.80 -26.22 -3.79
C ARG A 160 2.14 -25.53 -2.58
N ASN A 161 1.64 -24.32 -2.75
CA ASN A 161 0.96 -23.56 -1.68
C ASN A 161 -0.57 -23.60 -1.76
N ASN A 162 -1.14 -24.28 -2.75
CA ASN A 162 -2.58 -24.27 -3.04
C ASN A 162 -3.12 -22.85 -3.27
N PHE A 163 -2.40 -22.06 -4.04
CA PHE A 163 -2.84 -20.75 -4.52
C PHE A 163 -3.49 -20.91 -5.90
N ASP A 164 -4.65 -20.27 -6.11
CA ASP A 164 -5.28 -20.19 -7.43
C ASP A 164 -4.55 -19.14 -8.27
N LEU A 165 -3.63 -19.59 -9.12
CA LEU A 165 -3.04 -18.80 -10.19
C LEU A 165 -3.67 -19.17 -11.54
N LYS A 166 -4.29 -18.19 -12.20
CA LYS A 166 -4.99 -18.40 -13.47
C LYS A 166 -4.70 -17.30 -14.48
N ASP A 167 -4.48 -17.70 -15.73
CA ASP A 167 -4.38 -16.77 -16.85
C ASP A 167 -5.78 -16.41 -17.36
N LEU A 168 -6.19 -15.16 -17.10
CA LEU A 168 -7.43 -14.56 -17.56
C LEU A 168 -7.17 -13.36 -18.50
N SER A 169 -5.97 -13.31 -19.07
CA SER A 169 -5.45 -12.16 -19.82
C SER A 169 -4.99 -12.50 -21.24
N SER A 170 -4.76 -13.77 -21.56
CA SER A 170 -4.39 -14.23 -22.90
C SER A 170 -5.56 -14.34 -23.87
N LYS A 171 -6.80 -14.42 -23.35
CA LYS A 171 -8.03 -14.52 -24.15
C LYS A 171 -8.86 -13.26 -24.01
N ASP A 172 -9.61 -12.91 -25.05
CA ASP A 172 -10.57 -11.83 -24.96
C ASP A 172 -11.73 -12.21 -24.04
N TYR A 173 -12.41 -11.22 -23.46
CA TYR A 173 -13.39 -11.47 -22.40
C TYR A 173 -14.58 -12.34 -22.83
N TRP A 174 -14.92 -12.36 -24.12
CA TRP A 174 -16.00 -13.19 -24.67
C TRP A 174 -15.60 -14.65 -24.91
N ASP A 175 -14.29 -14.97 -24.87
CA ASP A 175 -13.75 -16.32 -24.99
C ASP A 175 -13.45 -16.96 -23.62
N LEU A 176 -13.69 -16.22 -22.54
CA LEU A 176 -13.59 -16.69 -21.17
C LEU A 176 -14.97 -17.16 -20.66
N PRO A 177 -15.01 -18.16 -19.76
CA PRO A 177 -16.24 -18.50 -19.05
C PRO A 177 -16.87 -17.27 -18.37
N GLU A 178 -18.20 -17.30 -18.25
CA GLU A 178 -18.94 -16.27 -17.53
C GLU A 178 -18.42 -16.14 -16.08
N GLY A 179 -18.29 -14.91 -15.60
CA GLY A 179 -17.80 -14.61 -14.25
C GLY A 179 -16.28 -14.54 -14.08
N GLU A 180 -15.49 -14.84 -15.11
CA GLU A 180 -14.01 -14.73 -15.04
C GLU A 180 -13.51 -13.29 -15.19
N ILE A 181 -14.32 -12.40 -15.75
CA ILE A 181 -14.07 -10.96 -15.79
C ILE A 181 -15.19 -10.25 -15.04
N ILE A 182 -14.82 -9.44 -14.05
CA ILE A 182 -15.73 -8.57 -13.30
C ILE A 182 -15.59 -7.17 -13.86
N PHE A 183 -16.67 -6.69 -14.46
CA PHE A 183 -16.71 -5.33 -14.98
C PHE A 183 -17.17 -4.34 -13.91
N ARG A 184 -16.48 -3.20 -13.82
CA ARG A 184 -16.82 -2.11 -12.89
C ARG A 184 -16.98 -0.81 -13.66
N GLU A 185 -18.13 -0.16 -13.51
CA GLU A 185 -18.40 1.15 -14.09
C GLU A 185 -17.54 2.22 -13.42
N VAL A 186 -16.95 3.11 -14.24
CA VAL A 186 -16.11 4.22 -13.79
C VAL A 186 -16.90 5.52 -13.86
N ASN A 187 -17.40 5.97 -12.72
CA ASN A 187 -18.13 7.23 -12.63
C ASN A 187 -17.18 8.40 -12.95
N GLY A 188 -17.51 9.17 -13.99
CA GLY A 188 -16.68 10.29 -14.43
C GLY A 188 -15.34 9.86 -15.05
N GLY A 189 -15.21 8.63 -15.55
CA GLY A 189 -13.99 8.17 -16.19
C GLY A 189 -13.62 8.99 -17.44
N VAL A 190 -12.33 9.28 -17.60
CA VAL A 190 -11.79 10.05 -18.73
C VAL A 190 -11.59 9.16 -19.95
N VAL A 191 -11.10 7.93 -19.74
CA VAL A 191 -10.82 6.95 -20.78
C VAL A 191 -11.79 5.79 -20.71
N PHE A 192 -12.02 5.23 -19.53
CA PHE A 192 -12.93 4.10 -19.35
C PHE A 192 -14.33 4.58 -18.98
N ARG A 193 -15.33 3.95 -19.58
CA ARG A 193 -16.69 3.91 -19.03
C ARG A 193 -16.83 2.77 -18.03
N GLU A 194 -16.18 1.65 -18.32
CA GLU A 194 -16.22 0.43 -17.52
C GLU A 194 -14.89 -0.33 -17.73
N VAL A 195 -14.35 -0.92 -16.66
CA VAL A 195 -13.07 -1.66 -16.69
C VAL A 195 -13.32 -3.11 -16.34
N GLY A 196 -12.75 -4.03 -17.13
CA GLY A 196 -12.80 -5.47 -16.88
C GLY A 196 -11.62 -5.97 -16.04
N PHE A 197 -11.90 -6.40 -14.81
CA PHE A 197 -10.93 -6.99 -13.87
C PHE A 197 -10.98 -8.50 -13.89
N MET A 198 -9.84 -9.18 -13.76
CA MET A 198 -9.79 -10.63 -13.63
C MET A 198 -10.43 -11.05 -12.30
N ALA A 199 -11.36 -12.00 -12.32
CA ALA A 199 -12.03 -12.44 -11.09
C ALA A 199 -11.06 -13.20 -10.17
N PRO A 200 -11.09 -12.99 -8.84
CA PRO A 200 -12.04 -12.16 -8.10
C PRO A 200 -11.44 -10.79 -7.67
N MET A 201 -10.50 -10.20 -8.42
CA MET A 201 -9.70 -9.04 -7.96
C MET A 201 -10.51 -7.82 -7.53
N SER A 202 -11.65 -7.57 -8.16
CA SER A 202 -12.55 -6.48 -7.80
C SER A 202 -13.88 -6.95 -7.20
N ALA A 203 -13.99 -8.23 -6.80
CA ALA A 203 -15.21 -8.76 -6.19
C ALA A 203 -15.44 -8.20 -4.78
N GLU A 204 -16.69 -8.02 -4.40
CA GLU A 204 -17.05 -7.68 -3.02
C GLU A 204 -16.67 -8.81 -2.06
N GLY A 205 -16.34 -8.46 -0.81
CA GLY A 205 -15.99 -9.42 0.22
C GLY A 205 -14.64 -10.13 -0.01
N THR A 206 -13.74 -9.53 -0.80
CA THR A 206 -12.35 -9.96 -0.96
C THR A 206 -11.40 -9.01 -0.24
N PHE A 207 -10.19 -9.48 0.07
CA PHE A 207 -9.12 -8.66 0.63
C PHE A 207 -7.91 -8.67 -0.32
N LEU A 208 -7.65 -7.54 -0.99
CA LEU A 208 -6.56 -7.42 -1.95
C LEU A 208 -5.24 -7.03 -1.29
N ILE A 209 -4.26 -7.92 -1.40
CA ILE A 209 -2.84 -7.67 -1.12
C ILE A 209 -2.17 -7.24 -2.43
N ASN A 210 -1.93 -5.93 -2.56
CA ASN A 210 -1.20 -5.37 -3.70
C ASN A 210 0.30 -5.40 -3.40
N LEU A 211 1.04 -6.28 -4.07
CA LEU A 211 2.44 -6.59 -3.77
C LEU A 211 3.33 -6.18 -4.93
N ALA A 212 3.75 -4.92 -4.94
CA ALA A 212 4.59 -4.31 -5.96
C ALA A 212 6.08 -4.63 -5.77
N LYS A 213 6.89 -4.26 -6.78
CA LYS A 213 8.36 -4.28 -6.73
C LYS A 213 8.89 -2.86 -6.73
N LEU A 214 9.87 -2.58 -5.87
CA LEU A 214 10.63 -1.33 -5.90
C LEU A 214 11.55 -1.34 -7.12
N LYS A 215 11.15 -0.65 -8.19
CA LYS A 215 11.95 -0.51 -9.40
C LYS A 215 11.61 0.75 -10.19
N ALA A 216 12.60 1.26 -10.90
CA ALA A 216 12.43 2.32 -11.90
C ALA A 216 11.72 1.80 -13.16
N HIS A 217 11.09 2.71 -13.90
CA HIS A 217 10.42 2.48 -15.17
C HIS A 217 10.16 3.83 -15.87
N GLN A 218 9.80 3.81 -17.16
CA GLN A 218 9.38 4.98 -17.94
C GLN A 218 8.26 5.88 -17.32
N MET A 219 7.59 5.42 -16.25
CA MET A 219 6.56 6.19 -15.53
C MET A 219 7.03 6.62 -14.13
N GLY A 220 8.34 6.58 -13.86
CA GLY A 220 8.93 6.89 -12.55
C GLY A 220 9.36 5.64 -11.81
N ILE A 221 8.90 5.49 -10.58
CA ILE A 221 8.99 4.24 -9.81
C ILE A 221 7.65 3.54 -9.93
N THR A 222 7.65 2.24 -10.22
CA THR A 222 6.39 1.56 -10.54
C THR A 222 5.42 1.50 -9.37
N GLY A 223 5.90 1.30 -8.14
CA GLY A 223 5.06 1.38 -6.95
C GLY A 223 3.80 0.50 -6.94
N ALA A 224 2.95 0.73 -5.95
CA ALA A 224 1.66 0.11 -5.72
C ALA A 224 0.64 0.50 -6.79
N ILE A 225 0.55 1.77 -7.19
CA ILE A 225 -0.50 2.24 -8.12
C ILE A 225 -0.36 1.54 -9.47
N LYS A 226 0.82 1.61 -10.11
CA LYS A 226 1.02 0.95 -11.41
C LYS A 226 0.85 -0.56 -11.30
N ASN A 227 1.17 -1.17 -10.17
CA ASN A 227 1.06 -2.61 -10.02
C ASN A 227 -0.37 -3.12 -10.25
N LEU A 228 -1.38 -2.32 -9.88
CA LEU A 228 -2.80 -2.65 -10.05
C LEU A 228 -3.23 -2.74 -11.52
N GLN A 229 -2.49 -2.16 -12.46
CA GLN A 229 -2.75 -2.31 -13.90
C GLN A 229 -2.88 -3.79 -14.31
N GLY A 230 -2.03 -4.65 -13.75
CA GLY A 230 -2.01 -6.07 -14.10
C GLY A 230 -3.15 -6.90 -13.50
N THR A 231 -4.10 -6.28 -12.80
CA THR A 231 -5.33 -6.94 -12.33
C THR A 231 -6.41 -7.04 -13.41
N THR A 232 -6.23 -6.32 -14.52
CA THR A 232 -7.22 -6.20 -15.58
C THR A 232 -7.07 -7.26 -16.67
N GLY A 233 -8.18 -7.59 -17.33
CA GLY A 233 -8.21 -8.61 -18.39
C GLY A 233 -7.50 -8.17 -19.68
N ARG A 234 -7.57 -9.01 -20.72
CA ARG A 234 -7.00 -8.69 -22.03
C ARG A 234 -7.54 -7.36 -22.55
N ARG A 235 -6.65 -6.56 -23.18
CA ARG A 235 -6.90 -5.21 -23.74
C ARG A 235 -7.16 -4.10 -22.71
N PHE A 236 -7.72 -4.42 -21.56
CA PHE A 236 -7.84 -3.47 -20.46
C PHE A 236 -6.46 -3.11 -19.91
N HIS A 237 -5.56 -4.08 -19.69
CA HIS A 237 -4.24 -3.82 -19.07
C HIS A 237 -3.22 -3.04 -19.91
N GLN A 238 -3.52 -2.65 -21.16
CA GLN A 238 -2.54 -2.05 -22.07
C GLN A 238 -2.37 -0.54 -21.84
N PHE A 239 -2.22 -0.12 -20.57
CA PHE A 239 -2.12 1.31 -20.24
C PHE A 239 -0.82 1.94 -20.77
N CYS A 240 0.28 1.19 -20.76
CA CYS A 240 1.59 1.63 -21.23
C CYS A 240 1.74 1.57 -22.77
N GLY A 241 0.69 1.16 -23.50
CA GLY A 241 0.76 0.72 -24.89
C GLY A 241 1.14 1.78 -25.92
N GLY A 242 1.38 3.03 -25.53
CA GLY A 242 1.58 4.15 -26.46
C GLY A 242 0.29 4.91 -26.71
N HIS A 243 0.37 6.02 -27.46
CA HIS A 243 -0.80 6.85 -27.80
C HIS A 243 -1.63 6.31 -28.98
N TYR A 244 -1.70 5.00 -29.13
CA TYR A 244 -2.53 4.40 -30.16
C TYR A 244 -4.01 4.56 -29.84
N ASP A 245 -4.75 4.94 -30.87
CA ASP A 245 -6.21 5.02 -30.79
C ASP A 245 -6.80 3.60 -30.67
N ILE A 246 -7.38 3.31 -29.51
CA ILE A 246 -8.13 2.10 -29.20
C ILE A 246 -9.20 1.81 -30.27
N PHE A 247 -9.91 2.82 -30.78
CA PHE A 247 -10.98 2.61 -31.76
C PHE A 247 -10.45 2.16 -33.11
N LYS A 248 -9.16 2.36 -33.38
CA LYS A 248 -8.45 1.90 -34.58
C LYS A 248 -7.75 0.56 -34.39
N THR A 249 -7.36 0.23 -33.16
CA THR A 249 -6.46 -0.90 -32.88
C THR A 249 -7.14 -2.08 -32.20
N TYR A 250 -8.26 -1.87 -31.51
CA TYR A 250 -8.98 -2.93 -30.81
C TYR A 250 -10.20 -3.41 -31.61
N ASP A 251 -10.59 -4.66 -31.37
CA ASP A 251 -11.86 -5.20 -31.84
C ASP A 251 -13.04 -4.32 -31.36
N LYS A 252 -14.02 -4.10 -32.25
CA LYS A 252 -15.18 -3.23 -31.98
C LYS A 252 -15.98 -3.61 -30.74
N ARG A 253 -15.93 -4.88 -30.32
CA ARG A 253 -16.59 -5.35 -29.09
C ARG A 253 -16.04 -4.72 -27.82
N TYR A 254 -14.79 -4.23 -27.85
CA TYR A 254 -14.20 -3.49 -26.74
C TYR A 254 -14.66 -2.02 -26.67
N HIS A 255 -15.09 -1.44 -27.78
CA HIS A 255 -15.33 0.00 -27.92
C HIS A 255 -16.35 0.55 -26.91
N LYS A 256 -17.34 -0.26 -26.53
CA LYS A 256 -18.38 0.10 -25.56
C LYS A 256 -17.85 0.43 -24.15
N PHE A 257 -16.66 -0.07 -23.80
CA PHE A 257 -16.06 0.12 -22.47
C PHE A 257 -15.25 1.42 -22.34
N PHE A 258 -15.05 2.14 -23.44
CA PHE A 258 -14.24 3.35 -23.49
C PHE A 258 -15.12 4.57 -23.77
N GLN A 259 -14.70 5.74 -23.31
CA GLN A 259 -15.33 7.01 -23.70
C GLN A 259 -15.09 7.24 -25.20
N PRO A 260 -16.12 7.59 -25.99
CA PRO A 260 -15.97 7.74 -27.45
C PRO A 260 -15.03 8.88 -27.86
N ASP A 261 -14.88 9.87 -26.99
CA ASP A 261 -14.12 11.12 -27.16
C ASP A 261 -12.82 11.14 -26.32
N TYR A 262 -12.38 10.01 -25.75
CA TYR A 262 -11.26 10.03 -24.80
C TYR A 262 -9.97 10.65 -25.38
N MET A 263 -9.67 10.45 -26.67
CA MET A 263 -8.46 11.04 -27.28
C MET A 263 -8.51 12.56 -27.30
N GLU A 264 -9.68 13.15 -27.54
CA GLU A 264 -9.89 14.60 -27.49
C GLU A 264 -9.74 15.09 -26.06
N ARG A 265 -10.36 14.40 -25.09
CA ARG A 265 -10.20 14.71 -23.65
C ARG A 265 -8.76 14.65 -23.19
N ILE A 266 -8.01 13.61 -23.57
CA ILE A 266 -6.57 13.48 -23.23
C ILE A 266 -5.77 14.64 -23.83
N ALA A 267 -6.06 15.04 -25.08
CA ALA A 267 -5.38 16.17 -25.70
C ALA A 267 -5.68 17.49 -24.97
N GLU A 268 -6.93 17.72 -24.61
CA GLU A 268 -7.35 18.91 -23.84
C GLU A 268 -6.72 18.94 -22.45
N LEU A 269 -6.73 17.82 -21.72
CA LEU A 269 -6.14 17.69 -20.40
C LEU A 269 -4.61 17.87 -20.44
N GLN A 270 -3.92 17.19 -21.37
CA GLN A 270 -2.47 17.36 -21.52
C GLN A 270 -2.11 18.82 -21.80
N LYS A 271 -2.85 19.48 -22.69
CA LYS A 271 -2.62 20.90 -23.00
C LYS A 271 -2.87 21.78 -21.78
N MET A 272 -3.95 21.53 -21.05
CA MET A 272 -4.30 22.28 -19.84
C MET A 272 -3.20 22.12 -18.77
N HIS A 273 -2.73 20.91 -18.51
CA HIS A 273 -1.64 20.64 -17.57
C HIS A 273 -0.30 21.24 -18.02
N GLU A 274 -0.02 21.21 -19.32
CA GLU A 274 1.17 21.88 -19.88
C GLU A 274 1.11 23.40 -19.68
N ASP A 275 -0.03 24.03 -19.97
CA ASP A 275 -0.27 25.47 -19.83
C ASP A 275 -0.24 25.91 -18.35
N GLN A 276 -0.65 25.04 -17.43
CA GLN A 276 -0.55 25.24 -15.98
C GLN A 276 0.87 25.03 -15.43
N GLY A 277 1.81 24.54 -16.25
CA GLY A 277 3.18 24.31 -15.84
C GLY A 277 3.36 23.03 -15.02
N MET A 278 2.51 22.01 -15.20
CA MET A 278 2.69 20.71 -14.55
C MET A 278 4.10 20.17 -14.85
N PRO A 279 4.87 19.72 -13.84
CA PRO A 279 6.25 19.31 -14.02
C PRO A 279 6.40 18.25 -15.12
N ARG A 280 7.37 18.45 -16.02
CA ARG A 280 7.76 17.50 -17.08
C ARG A 280 6.70 17.20 -18.15
N TRP A 281 5.50 17.81 -18.11
CA TRP A 281 4.45 17.59 -19.11
C TRP A 281 4.79 18.11 -20.52
N LYS A 282 5.76 19.01 -20.63
CA LYS A 282 6.35 19.48 -21.91
C LYS A 282 7.32 18.48 -22.55
N SER A 283 7.63 17.38 -21.87
CA SER A 283 8.57 16.37 -22.37
C SER A 283 8.11 15.84 -23.73
N LYS A 284 9.05 15.84 -24.67
CA LYS A 284 8.87 15.31 -26.03
C LYS A 284 9.11 13.81 -26.05
N GLN A 285 8.57 13.16 -27.07
CA GLN A 285 8.71 11.71 -27.23
C GLN A 285 10.14 11.35 -27.64
N ASP A 286 10.81 10.52 -26.84
CA ASP A 286 12.12 9.98 -27.20
C ASP A 286 12.03 8.84 -28.20
N ARG A 287 10.92 8.09 -28.18
CA ARG A 287 10.70 6.94 -29.06
C ARG A 287 9.23 6.86 -29.44
N PRO A 288 8.77 7.55 -30.49
CA PRO A 288 7.38 7.45 -30.93
C PRO A 288 6.93 5.99 -31.12
N PRO A 289 5.74 5.60 -30.64
CA PRO A 289 4.72 6.42 -29.97
C PRO A 289 4.79 6.42 -28.43
N TYR A 290 5.95 6.11 -27.86
CA TYR A 290 6.22 6.00 -26.43
C TYR A 290 6.95 7.25 -25.89
N GLY A 291 6.64 7.62 -24.66
CA GLY A 291 7.22 8.77 -23.98
C GLY A 291 6.54 10.11 -24.29
N GLY A 292 6.94 11.13 -23.53
CA GLY A 292 6.41 12.48 -23.60
C GLY A 292 5.10 12.69 -22.82
N GLY A 293 4.75 13.97 -22.59
CA GLY A 293 3.63 14.36 -21.72
C GLY A 293 2.28 13.78 -22.16
N PHE A 294 1.96 13.80 -23.46
CA PHE A 294 0.71 13.22 -23.98
C PHE A 294 0.56 11.73 -23.68
N TRP A 295 1.64 10.96 -23.85
CA TRP A 295 1.63 9.55 -23.52
C TRP A 295 1.47 9.30 -22.02
N MET A 296 2.12 10.13 -21.20
CA MET A 296 2.00 10.04 -19.75
C MET A 296 0.58 10.40 -19.27
N GLU A 297 -0.02 11.49 -19.80
CA GLU A 297 -1.41 11.88 -19.53
C GLU A 297 -2.35 10.70 -19.79
N GLN A 298 -2.23 10.07 -20.96
CA GLN A 298 -3.05 8.92 -21.31
C GLN A 298 -2.86 7.73 -20.35
N TRP A 299 -1.62 7.46 -19.93
CA TRP A 299 -1.35 6.41 -18.95
C TRP A 299 -1.94 6.73 -17.58
N VAL A 300 -1.74 7.96 -17.07
CA VAL A 300 -2.26 8.39 -15.76
C VAL A 300 -3.78 8.32 -15.72
N GLN A 301 -4.46 8.85 -16.74
CA GLN A 301 -5.93 8.85 -16.78
C GLN A 301 -6.50 7.44 -16.83
N ARG A 302 -5.88 6.51 -17.57
CA ARG A 302 -6.25 5.08 -17.54
C ARG A 302 -6.03 4.44 -16.18
N MET A 303 -4.90 4.75 -15.54
CA MET A 303 -4.59 4.25 -14.21
C MET A 303 -5.61 4.74 -13.18
N ILE A 304 -5.92 6.03 -13.15
CA ILE A 304 -6.84 6.61 -12.16
C ILE A 304 -8.26 6.09 -12.36
N ASP A 305 -8.72 5.99 -13.61
CA ASP A 305 -10.02 5.38 -13.92
C ASP A 305 -10.12 3.96 -13.35
N ALA A 306 -9.11 3.11 -13.58
CA ALA A 306 -9.08 1.75 -13.03
C ALA A 306 -8.91 1.72 -11.50
N TYR A 307 -8.05 2.59 -10.95
CA TYR A 307 -7.77 2.70 -9.52
C TYR A 307 -9.03 3.06 -8.72
N SER A 308 -9.83 4.00 -9.23
CA SER A 308 -11.05 4.49 -8.58
C SER A 308 -12.13 3.43 -8.31
N VAL A 309 -11.99 2.24 -8.91
CA VAL A 309 -13.01 1.17 -8.84
C VAL A 309 -12.44 -0.19 -8.41
N ILE A 310 -11.17 -0.25 -8.00
CA ILE A 310 -10.55 -1.46 -7.45
C ILE A 310 -10.33 -1.32 -5.94
N PRO A 311 -10.97 -2.17 -5.11
CA PRO A 311 -10.73 -2.13 -3.67
C PRO A 311 -9.35 -2.71 -3.35
N THR A 312 -8.51 -1.94 -2.65
CA THR A 312 -7.25 -2.45 -2.09
C THR A 312 -7.40 -2.66 -0.58
N GLY A 313 -6.86 -3.77 -0.06
CA GLY A 313 -6.79 -4.02 1.37
C GLY A 313 -5.51 -3.45 1.96
N ILE A 314 -4.37 -3.79 1.35
CA ILE A 314 -3.05 -3.28 1.71
C ILE A 314 -2.16 -3.14 0.48
N ASN A 315 -1.36 -2.09 0.44
CA ASN A 315 -0.42 -1.77 -0.62
C ASN A 315 1.01 -1.90 -0.09
N ILE A 316 1.83 -2.71 -0.77
CA ILE A 316 3.19 -3.08 -0.35
C ILE A 316 4.12 -2.92 -1.55
N VAL A 317 5.25 -2.26 -1.35
CA VAL A 317 6.34 -2.15 -2.31
C VAL A 317 7.52 -2.94 -1.75
N GLU A 318 7.75 -4.13 -2.30
CA GLU A 318 8.87 -4.98 -1.93
C GLU A 318 10.17 -4.38 -2.45
N GLY A 319 11.03 -3.97 -1.53
CA GLY A 319 12.35 -3.41 -1.81
C GLY A 319 13.40 -4.09 -0.95
N VAL A 320 13.39 -5.43 -0.83
CA VAL A 320 14.55 -6.15 -0.27
C VAL A 320 15.77 -5.84 -1.14
N TYR A 321 15.56 -5.88 -2.44
CA TYR A 321 16.44 -5.29 -3.43
C TYR A 321 15.63 -4.55 -4.48
N ALA A 322 16.24 -3.56 -5.11
CA ALA A 322 15.59 -2.72 -6.11
C ALA A 322 16.41 -2.66 -7.40
N GLN A 323 15.76 -2.16 -8.45
CA GLN A 323 16.37 -2.03 -9.77
C GLN A 323 16.15 -0.64 -10.34
N ASP A 324 17.20 -0.02 -10.89
CA ASP A 324 17.08 1.21 -11.67
C ASP A 324 16.86 0.90 -13.18
N GLY A 325 16.82 1.93 -14.01
CA GLY A 325 16.75 1.79 -15.46
C GLY A 325 15.34 1.83 -16.04
N ASP A 326 15.06 0.99 -17.03
CA ASP A 326 13.81 1.01 -17.81
C ASP A 326 12.68 0.14 -17.27
N GLY A 327 12.92 -0.54 -16.14
CA GLY A 327 12.01 -1.49 -15.52
C GLY A 327 12.07 -2.89 -16.13
N PHE A 328 12.98 -3.11 -17.08
CA PHE A 328 13.28 -4.37 -17.74
C PHE A 328 14.80 -4.60 -17.75
N ASN A 329 15.39 -4.86 -18.92
CA ASN A 329 16.80 -5.21 -19.10
C ASN A 329 17.68 -4.02 -19.53
N GLY A 330 17.14 -2.81 -19.67
CA GLY A 330 17.89 -1.63 -20.09
C GLY A 330 18.18 -0.67 -18.93
N GLY A 331 19.39 -0.13 -18.86
CA GLY A 331 19.75 0.84 -17.81
C GLY A 331 21.05 1.60 -18.10
N PRO A 332 21.48 2.46 -17.15
CA PRO A 332 22.66 3.33 -17.32
C PRO A 332 24.00 2.60 -17.15
N HIS A 333 24.01 1.34 -16.71
CA HIS A 333 25.22 0.59 -16.38
C HIS A 333 25.66 -0.25 -17.58
N ASP A 334 26.30 0.41 -18.55
CA ASP A 334 26.70 -0.21 -19.84
C ASP A 334 25.52 -0.83 -20.59
N GLY A 335 24.37 -0.14 -20.56
CA GLY A 335 23.12 -0.58 -21.18
C GLY A 335 22.31 -1.57 -20.33
N LYS A 336 22.76 -1.90 -19.11
CA LYS A 336 22.07 -2.80 -18.17
C LYS A 336 21.52 -2.03 -16.96
N PRO A 337 20.49 -2.58 -16.29
CA PRO A 337 20.02 -2.05 -15.02
C PRO A 337 21.00 -2.35 -13.88
N GLY A 338 21.04 -1.44 -12.91
CA GLY A 338 21.72 -1.60 -11.64
C GLY A 338 20.79 -2.25 -10.62
N LYS A 339 21.37 -3.01 -9.69
CA LYS A 339 20.65 -3.72 -8.64
C LYS A 339 21.22 -3.31 -7.29
N PHE A 340 20.33 -3.01 -6.35
CA PHE A 340 20.72 -2.40 -5.09
C PHE A 340 20.02 -3.12 -3.96
N MET A 341 20.77 -3.54 -2.93
CA MET A 341 20.18 -4.03 -1.68
C MET A 341 19.63 -2.83 -0.91
N THR A 342 18.37 -2.51 -1.17
CA THR A 342 17.62 -1.44 -0.51
C THR A 342 17.17 -1.85 0.88
N ASN A 343 16.89 -3.14 1.09
CA ASN A 343 16.47 -3.73 2.37
C ASN A 343 15.35 -2.94 3.07
N SER A 344 14.39 -2.46 2.29
CA SER A 344 13.28 -1.62 2.73
C SER A 344 12.00 -2.04 2.02
N THR A 345 11.05 -2.56 2.77
CA THR A 345 9.67 -2.76 2.32
C THR A 345 8.83 -1.59 2.79
N VAL A 346 8.16 -0.91 1.86
CA VAL A 346 7.27 0.23 2.15
C VAL A 346 5.83 -0.26 2.03
N PHE A 347 4.98 0.04 3.01
CA PHE A 347 3.58 -0.40 2.97
C PHE A 347 2.61 0.54 3.67
N GLY A 348 1.34 0.42 3.33
CA GLY A 348 0.26 1.26 3.85
C GLY A 348 -1.07 0.94 3.18
N LYS A 349 -2.16 1.51 3.69
CA LYS A 349 -3.50 1.27 3.11
C LYS A 349 -3.72 2.12 1.86
N ASP A 350 -3.22 3.34 1.84
CA ASP A 350 -3.34 4.25 0.70
C ASP A 350 -2.18 4.09 -0.30
N ALA A 351 -2.49 3.75 -1.55
CA ALA A 351 -1.45 3.49 -2.56
C ALA A 351 -0.68 4.75 -2.97
N PHE A 352 -1.32 5.92 -2.95
CA PHE A 352 -0.68 7.20 -3.30
C PHE A 352 0.39 7.58 -2.29
N ARG A 353 0.08 7.51 -0.99
CA ARG A 353 1.04 7.77 0.08
C ARG A 353 2.22 6.80 0.03
N VAL A 354 1.95 5.50 -0.15
CA VAL A 354 2.99 4.47 -0.31
C VAL A 354 3.91 4.80 -1.49
N ASP A 355 3.35 5.21 -2.62
CA ASP A 355 4.14 5.54 -3.81
C ASP A 355 4.91 6.84 -3.66
N ILE A 356 4.33 7.89 -3.05
CA ILE A 356 5.01 9.15 -2.75
C ILE A 356 6.25 8.90 -1.88
N ILE A 357 6.10 8.14 -0.79
CA ILE A 357 7.24 7.78 0.08
C ILE A 357 8.24 6.89 -0.66
N SER A 358 7.79 5.95 -1.48
CA SER A 358 8.68 5.11 -2.29
C SER A 358 9.51 5.93 -3.29
N HIS A 359 8.92 6.95 -3.93
CA HIS A 359 9.64 7.88 -4.81
C HIS A 359 10.67 8.71 -4.04
N TRP A 360 10.29 9.21 -2.85
CA TRP A 360 11.24 9.92 -1.98
C TRP A 360 12.45 9.04 -1.61
N LEU A 361 12.20 7.84 -1.08
CA LEU A 361 13.25 6.91 -0.66
C LEU A 361 14.16 6.45 -1.81
N THR A 362 13.68 6.53 -3.05
CA THR A 362 14.46 6.18 -4.25
C THR A 362 15.21 7.37 -4.86
N GLY A 363 15.33 8.47 -4.13
CA GLY A 363 16.14 9.61 -4.55
C GLY A 363 15.40 10.65 -5.38
N HIS A 364 14.09 10.51 -5.59
CA HIS A 364 13.30 11.47 -6.36
C HIS A 364 12.56 12.49 -5.48
N GLU A 365 12.14 13.58 -6.10
CA GLU A 365 11.24 14.59 -5.56
C GLU A 365 9.80 14.30 -6.05
N PRO A 366 8.89 13.79 -5.19
CA PRO A 366 7.54 13.37 -5.60
C PRO A 366 6.74 14.47 -6.30
N GLY A 367 6.97 15.74 -5.96
CA GLY A 367 6.28 16.88 -6.57
C GLY A 367 6.47 16.98 -8.09
N ASN A 368 7.49 16.33 -8.65
CA ASN A 368 7.75 16.34 -10.10
C ASN A 368 7.04 15.22 -10.88
N PHE A 369 6.19 14.41 -10.24
CA PHE A 369 5.45 13.32 -10.88
C PHE A 369 3.97 13.66 -11.03
N GLY A 370 3.53 13.92 -12.26
CA GLY A 370 2.13 14.33 -12.50
C GLY A 370 1.08 13.24 -12.20
N LEU A 371 1.49 11.98 -11.96
CA LEU A 371 0.58 10.98 -11.38
C LEU A 371 -0.06 11.47 -10.08
N PHE A 372 0.74 12.07 -9.19
CA PHE A 372 0.27 12.53 -7.88
C PHE A 372 -0.59 13.80 -7.99
N HIS A 373 -0.25 14.71 -8.90
CA HIS A 373 -1.05 15.90 -9.19
C HIS A 373 -2.44 15.53 -9.71
N ILE A 374 -2.51 14.68 -10.74
CA ILE A 374 -3.78 14.27 -11.33
C ILE A 374 -4.55 13.37 -10.35
N GLY A 375 -3.86 12.62 -9.48
CA GLY A 375 -4.48 11.89 -8.38
C GLY A 375 -5.30 12.81 -7.46
N ILE A 376 -4.77 13.98 -7.11
CA ILE A 376 -5.48 14.99 -6.32
C ILE A 376 -6.60 15.65 -7.11
N GLU A 377 -6.34 16.05 -8.36
CA GLU A 377 -7.36 16.63 -9.25
C GLU A 377 -8.58 15.71 -9.41
N ARG A 378 -8.33 14.40 -9.54
CA ARG A 378 -9.36 13.37 -9.71
C ARG A 378 -9.96 12.88 -8.39
N GLY A 379 -9.51 13.44 -7.24
CA GLY A 379 -10.07 13.16 -5.91
C GLY A 379 -9.76 11.77 -5.35
N VAL A 380 -8.72 11.09 -5.88
CA VAL A 380 -8.27 9.78 -5.37
C VAL A 380 -7.06 9.90 -4.43
N SER A 381 -6.54 11.11 -4.26
CA SER A 381 -5.52 11.49 -3.29
C SER A 381 -5.79 12.90 -2.79
N ASP A 382 -5.21 13.25 -1.66
CA ASP A 382 -5.34 14.54 -0.96
C ASP A 382 -3.98 15.07 -0.47
N VAL A 383 -2.88 14.40 -0.84
CA VAL A 383 -1.53 14.70 -0.38
C VAL A 383 -0.53 14.61 -1.53
N LEU A 384 0.41 15.57 -1.57
CA LEU A 384 1.52 15.59 -2.52
C LEU A 384 2.87 15.68 -1.81
N ASP A 385 2.95 16.45 -0.73
CA ASP A 385 4.18 16.61 0.03
C ASP A 385 4.46 15.33 0.84
N PRO A 386 5.61 14.67 0.60
CA PRO A 386 5.97 13.47 1.36
C PRO A 386 6.11 13.74 2.87
N PHE A 387 6.40 14.97 3.30
CA PHE A 387 6.51 15.34 4.70
C PHE A 387 5.15 15.58 5.39
N ASP A 388 4.06 15.61 4.64
CA ASP A 388 2.69 15.61 5.20
C ASP A 388 2.16 14.20 5.48
N ILE A 389 2.95 13.17 5.20
CA ILE A 389 2.60 11.76 5.41
C ILE A 389 3.27 11.27 6.70
N PRO A 390 2.50 10.78 7.69
CA PRO A 390 3.08 10.12 8.86
C PRO A 390 3.86 8.86 8.45
N VAL A 391 5.14 8.79 8.81
CA VAL A 391 6.02 7.65 8.51
C VAL A 391 6.45 6.95 9.78
N TYR A 392 6.38 5.62 9.77
CA TYR A 392 6.77 4.77 10.90
C TYR A 392 7.77 3.71 10.45
N LEU A 393 8.82 3.49 11.25
CA LEU A 393 9.60 2.26 11.19
C LEU A 393 8.78 1.14 11.84
N TRP A 394 8.72 0.00 11.15
CA TRP A 394 7.98 -1.17 11.58
C TRP A 394 8.92 -2.30 11.99
N GLU A 395 8.89 -2.66 13.28
CA GLU A 395 9.74 -3.70 13.84
C GLU A 395 8.97 -4.52 14.90
N ASP A 396 9.00 -5.85 14.75
CA ASP A 396 8.44 -6.81 15.71
C ASP A 396 6.95 -6.60 16.06
N GLY A 397 6.19 -6.03 15.11
CA GLY A 397 4.78 -5.70 15.28
C GLY A 397 4.51 -4.31 15.87
N LYS A 398 5.52 -3.44 15.98
CA LYS A 398 5.39 -2.10 16.57
C LYS A 398 5.75 -1.01 15.55
N ALA A 399 4.95 0.04 15.52
CA ALA A 399 5.22 1.25 14.74
C ALA A 399 5.95 2.32 15.58
N THR A 400 7.17 2.67 15.18
CA THR A 400 7.94 3.79 15.75
C THR A 400 7.92 4.96 14.78
N LYS A 401 7.34 6.09 15.18
CA LYS A 401 7.28 7.28 14.33
C LYS A 401 8.70 7.80 14.05
N VAL A 402 8.96 8.20 12.81
CA VAL A 402 10.26 8.73 12.39
C VAL A 402 10.10 9.95 11.48
N ASN A 403 11.12 10.80 11.46
CA ASN A 403 11.23 11.85 10.45
C ASN A 403 11.68 11.22 9.13
N LEU A 404 11.00 11.57 8.03
CA LEU A 404 11.24 10.98 6.72
C LEU A 404 12.68 11.20 6.22
N ASP A 405 13.28 12.35 6.54
CA ASP A 405 14.64 12.71 6.16
C ASP A 405 15.73 11.92 6.93
N SER A 406 15.38 11.31 8.06
CA SER A 406 16.27 10.43 8.81
C SER A 406 16.51 9.08 8.11
N LEU A 407 15.67 8.74 7.14
CA LEU A 407 15.71 7.44 6.46
C LEU A 407 16.70 7.43 5.31
N LYS A 408 17.44 6.32 5.21
CA LYS A 408 18.41 6.13 4.13
C LYS A 408 17.69 6.06 2.78
N ARG A 409 18.07 6.97 1.87
CA ARG A 409 17.64 6.93 0.47
C ARG A 409 18.56 6.02 -0.35
N THR A 410 18.00 5.33 -1.34
CA THR A 410 18.75 4.57 -2.34
C THR A 410 18.39 5.08 -3.74
N PRO A 411 19.17 6.01 -4.31
CA PRO A 411 18.87 6.59 -5.61
C PRO A 411 18.70 5.55 -6.71
N LEU A 412 17.55 5.53 -7.40
CA LEU A 412 17.28 4.68 -8.56
C LEU A 412 16.99 5.57 -9.77
N VAL A 413 17.93 5.67 -10.70
CA VAL A 413 17.68 6.49 -11.90
C VAL A 413 16.62 5.84 -12.80
N THR A 414 15.82 6.69 -13.42
CA THR A 414 14.69 6.30 -14.27
C THR A 414 14.75 7.05 -15.59
N LEU A 415 13.97 6.62 -16.59
CA LEU A 415 13.77 7.38 -17.82
C LEU A 415 12.41 8.09 -17.88
N TYR A 416 11.89 8.45 -16.71
CA TYR A 416 10.66 9.21 -16.58
C TYR A 416 10.80 10.59 -17.23
N LEU A 417 10.00 10.86 -18.27
CA LEU A 417 9.80 12.19 -18.87
C LEU A 417 11.00 13.14 -18.77
N ARG A 418 12.10 12.81 -19.47
CA ARG A 418 13.31 13.63 -19.44
C ARG A 418 13.04 15.06 -19.91
N ARG A 419 13.83 16.01 -19.40
CA ARG A 419 13.80 17.41 -19.82
C ARG A 419 14.50 17.60 -21.17
N ASN A 420 13.73 17.51 -22.25
CA ASN A 420 14.18 17.60 -23.64
C ASN A 420 13.43 18.69 -24.45
N TRP A 421 12.99 19.75 -23.77
CA TRP A 421 12.26 20.89 -24.34
C TRP A 421 12.94 22.22 -24.00
N ASP A 422 12.58 23.30 -24.70
CA ASP A 422 13.12 24.66 -24.47
C ASP A 422 14.66 24.78 -24.38
N GLY A 423 15.38 23.92 -25.12
CA GLY A 423 16.85 23.89 -25.13
C GLY A 423 17.49 23.06 -24.01
N LEU A 424 16.69 22.45 -23.13
CA LEU A 424 17.14 21.46 -22.15
C LEU A 424 17.41 20.11 -22.85
N ASP A 425 18.43 19.40 -22.37
CA ASP A 425 18.78 18.04 -22.79
C ASP A 425 19.29 17.26 -21.58
N GLU A 426 18.35 16.77 -20.77
CA GLU A 426 18.63 15.91 -19.63
C GLU A 426 18.99 14.49 -20.08
N ASP A 427 19.88 13.84 -19.34
CA ASP A 427 20.28 12.47 -19.59
C ASP A 427 19.07 11.53 -19.58
N ARG A 428 19.12 10.51 -20.44
CA ARG A 428 18.03 9.55 -20.59
C ARG A 428 17.67 8.86 -19.27
N TYR A 429 18.68 8.50 -18.48
CA TYR A 429 18.51 7.94 -17.14
C TYR A 429 18.94 9.01 -16.14
N HIS A 430 18.01 9.49 -15.32
CA HIS A 430 18.25 10.58 -14.38
C HIS A 430 17.44 10.38 -13.10
N LEU A 431 17.77 11.15 -12.07
CA LEU A 431 16.89 11.36 -10.92
C LEU A 431 15.95 12.52 -11.25
N VAL A 432 14.69 12.35 -10.89
CA VAL A 432 13.67 13.39 -10.93
C VAL A 432 13.68 14.12 -9.60
N ASP A 433 14.75 14.85 -9.32
CA ASP A 433 15.10 15.39 -7.99
C ASP A 433 15.18 16.92 -7.95
N GLU A 434 14.60 17.60 -8.95
CA GLU A 434 14.50 19.05 -8.93
C GLU A 434 13.71 19.52 -7.70
N PRO A 435 14.16 20.55 -6.95
CA PRO A 435 13.39 21.09 -5.84
C PRO A 435 11.98 21.47 -6.28
N PHE A 436 10.99 21.08 -5.49
CA PHE A 436 9.59 21.36 -5.74
C PHE A 436 8.98 22.21 -4.61
N ASP A 437 8.17 23.20 -4.98
CA ASP A 437 7.46 24.04 -4.00
C ASP A 437 6.10 23.43 -3.64
N TYR A 438 6.05 22.85 -2.45
CA TYR A 438 4.84 22.23 -1.90
C TYR A 438 3.85 23.22 -1.29
N SER A 439 4.16 24.52 -1.21
CA SER A 439 3.32 25.50 -0.52
C SER A 439 1.88 25.56 -1.05
N ALA A 440 1.69 25.39 -2.37
CA ALA A 440 0.37 25.34 -3.00
C ALA A 440 -0.45 24.07 -2.68
N TRP A 441 0.21 23.05 -2.13
CA TRP A 441 -0.37 21.73 -1.82
C TRP A 441 -0.52 21.47 -0.33
N LYS A 442 -0.08 22.42 0.52
CA LYS A 442 -0.37 22.42 1.95
C LYS A 442 -1.86 22.68 2.15
N THR A 443 -2.65 21.63 2.34
CA THR A 443 -4.10 21.71 2.58
C THR A 443 -4.46 22.15 4.01
N GLY A 444 -3.52 22.78 4.72
CA GLY A 444 -3.54 23.03 6.16
C GLY A 444 -2.44 22.23 6.84
N ALA A 445 -2.06 22.61 8.07
CA ALA A 445 -1.23 21.72 8.89
C ALA A 445 -1.95 20.38 9.00
N ILE A 446 -1.21 19.25 9.00
CA ILE A 446 -1.75 17.98 9.50
C ILE A 446 -2.51 18.34 10.76
N ALA A 447 -3.81 18.03 10.82
CA ALA A 447 -4.62 18.32 11.98
C ALA A 447 -4.08 17.46 13.13
N TYR A 448 -3.01 17.92 13.77
CA TYR A 448 -2.54 17.37 15.02
C TYR A 448 -3.65 17.64 16.01
N ASP A 449 -4.16 16.58 16.62
CA ASP A 449 -5.10 16.76 17.70
C ASP A 449 -4.36 17.51 18.80
N SER A 450 -4.73 18.77 18.98
CA SER A 450 -4.14 19.67 19.97
C SER A 450 -4.35 19.17 21.40
N LYS A 451 -5.23 18.18 21.59
CA LYS A 451 -5.46 17.56 22.88
C LYS A 451 -4.74 16.22 22.94
N PRO A 452 -4.04 15.96 24.05
CA PRO A 452 -3.53 14.62 24.26
C PRO A 452 -4.67 13.63 24.43
N SER A 453 -4.45 12.41 23.96
CA SER A 453 -5.43 11.35 24.09
C SER A 453 -4.77 9.98 24.12
N ILE A 454 -5.50 9.01 24.66
CA ILE A 454 -5.16 7.59 24.61
C ILE A 454 -6.39 6.80 24.21
N MET A 455 -6.21 5.78 23.37
CA MET A 455 -7.27 4.91 22.91
C MET A 455 -6.76 3.50 22.70
N ALA A 456 -7.47 2.48 23.20
CA ALA A 456 -7.21 1.11 22.78
C ALA A 456 -7.78 0.87 21.37
N LEU A 457 -6.97 0.28 20.50
CA LEU A 457 -7.33 -0.01 19.11
C LEU A 457 -7.72 -1.48 18.93
N GLY A 458 -7.05 -2.38 19.65
CA GLY A 458 -7.28 -3.82 19.54
C GLY A 458 -6.16 -4.63 20.19
N THR A 459 -5.97 -5.86 19.72
CA THR A 459 -4.89 -6.74 20.17
C THR A 459 -4.02 -7.17 19.00
N ASP A 460 -2.74 -7.38 19.26
CA ASP A 460 -1.80 -7.97 18.30
C ASP A 460 -1.85 -9.52 18.33
N ASN A 461 -0.98 -10.19 17.57
CA ASN A 461 -0.89 -11.66 17.56
C ASN A 461 -0.21 -12.27 18.81
N LYS A 462 0.32 -11.44 19.71
CA LYS A 462 0.93 -11.85 20.98
C LYS A 462 -0.01 -11.54 22.16
N ASP A 463 -1.28 -11.26 21.87
CA ASP A 463 -2.31 -10.84 22.83
C ASP A 463 -1.98 -9.53 23.57
N GLY A 464 -1.04 -8.74 23.03
CA GLY A 464 -0.72 -7.40 23.51
C GLY A 464 -1.82 -6.41 23.16
N ILE A 465 -2.21 -5.56 24.11
CA ILE A 465 -3.24 -4.53 23.88
C ILE A 465 -2.58 -3.35 23.18
N VAL A 466 -2.94 -3.14 21.91
CA VAL A 466 -2.45 -2.06 21.07
C VAL A 466 -3.25 -0.80 21.36
N MET A 467 -2.56 0.28 21.69
CA MET A 467 -3.16 1.58 21.97
C MET A 467 -2.51 2.67 21.11
N GLU A 468 -3.30 3.67 20.74
CA GLU A 468 -2.84 4.93 20.17
C GLU A 468 -2.67 5.95 21.31
N VAL A 469 -1.53 6.63 21.33
CA VAL A 469 -1.31 7.83 22.13
C VAL A 469 -1.12 9.00 21.18
N ASN A 470 -1.93 10.05 21.34
CA ASN A 470 -1.73 11.32 20.65
C ASN A 470 -0.95 12.28 21.54
N VAL A 471 0.14 12.80 21.00
CA VAL A 471 1.08 13.71 21.64
C VAL A 471 0.98 15.07 20.92
N PRO A 472 0.46 16.14 21.55
CA PRO A 472 0.23 17.42 20.87
C PRO A 472 1.51 18.25 20.65
N GLU A 473 2.52 18.06 21.50
CA GLU A 473 3.80 18.75 21.47
C GLU A 473 4.91 17.79 21.93
N GLU A 474 6.16 18.04 21.53
CA GLU A 474 7.30 17.21 21.93
C GLU A 474 7.38 17.08 23.46
N SER A 475 7.27 15.86 23.98
CA SER A 475 7.26 15.62 25.43
C SER A 475 7.71 14.20 25.77
N ASP A 476 8.24 14.05 26.99
CA ASP A 476 8.29 12.75 27.65
C ASP A 476 6.87 12.36 28.06
N VAL A 477 6.50 11.11 27.81
CA VAL A 477 5.16 10.59 28.05
C VAL A 477 5.23 9.35 28.94
N TYR A 478 4.38 9.34 29.97
CA TYR A 478 4.12 8.18 30.81
C TYR A 478 2.72 7.66 30.55
N VAL A 479 2.57 6.37 30.29
CA VAL A 479 1.25 5.71 30.22
C VAL A 479 1.12 4.77 31.39
N ASP A 480 0.33 5.18 32.39
CA ASP A 480 -0.05 4.35 33.53
C ASP A 480 -1.31 3.55 33.21
N VAL A 481 -1.21 2.24 33.30
CA VAL A 481 -2.38 1.35 33.32
C VAL A 481 -2.72 1.06 34.77
N LYS A 482 -3.87 1.56 35.23
CA LYS A 482 -4.36 1.37 36.59
C LYS A 482 -5.48 0.34 36.62
N ASN A 483 -5.46 -0.56 37.60
CA ASN A 483 -6.58 -1.47 37.85
C ASN A 483 -7.77 -0.71 38.49
N ARG A 484 -8.90 -1.41 38.67
CA ARG A 484 -10.10 -0.85 39.34
C ARG A 484 -9.90 -0.32 40.79
N PHE A 485 -8.77 -0.66 41.42
CA PHE A 485 -8.42 -0.20 42.77
C PHE A 485 -7.49 1.02 42.73
N GLY A 486 -7.07 1.46 41.54
CA GLY A 486 -6.14 2.57 41.33
C GLY A 486 -4.67 2.16 41.33
N ASP A 487 -4.33 0.88 41.52
CA ASP A 487 -2.94 0.42 41.50
C ASP A 487 -2.42 0.41 40.06
N VAL A 488 -1.22 0.97 39.86
CA VAL A 488 -0.51 0.89 38.58
C VAL A 488 -0.04 -0.55 38.36
N VAL A 489 -0.62 -1.23 37.37
CA VAL A 489 -0.29 -2.62 37.01
C VAL A 489 0.67 -2.70 35.83
N TRP A 490 0.81 -1.62 35.07
CA TRP A 490 1.78 -1.47 34.00
C TRP A 490 2.08 0.00 33.75
N ARG A 491 3.30 0.30 33.28
CA ARG A 491 3.74 1.65 32.97
C ARG A 491 4.61 1.63 31.72
N LEU A 492 4.23 2.41 30.72
CA LEU A 492 5.14 2.83 29.65
C LEU A 492 5.83 4.13 30.05
N LYS A 493 7.11 4.25 29.70
CA LYS A 493 7.82 5.50 29.65
C LYS A 493 8.45 5.62 28.28
N ALA A 494 8.16 6.71 27.57
CA ALA A 494 8.81 7.08 26.33
C ALA A 494 9.29 8.53 26.44
N ASP A 495 10.57 8.75 26.14
CA ASP A 495 11.19 10.07 26.22
C ASP A 495 11.24 10.71 24.84
N GLY A 496 10.98 12.01 24.75
CA GLY A 496 11.09 12.80 23.51
C GLY A 496 10.17 12.35 22.37
N LEU A 497 8.90 12.04 22.65
CA LEU A 497 7.94 11.74 21.58
C LEU A 497 7.59 13.02 20.81
N GLU A 498 7.86 13.02 19.51
CA GLU A 498 7.47 14.08 18.57
C GLU A 498 5.94 14.26 18.51
N PRO A 499 5.43 15.44 18.10
CA PRO A 499 3.99 15.66 17.94
C PRO A 499 3.34 14.65 16.98
N GLY A 500 2.17 14.11 17.34
CA GLY A 500 1.35 13.21 16.55
C GLY A 500 0.98 11.92 17.26
N LYS A 501 0.59 10.92 16.47
CA LYS A 501 0.10 9.64 16.96
C LYS A 501 1.22 8.63 17.08
N HIS A 502 1.19 7.84 18.15
CA HIS A 502 2.20 6.84 18.49
C HIS A 502 1.54 5.54 18.91
N GLU A 503 2.13 4.43 18.49
CA GLU A 503 1.71 3.12 18.95
C GLU A 503 2.35 2.81 20.31
N VAL A 504 1.53 2.33 21.24
CA VAL A 504 2.01 1.76 22.49
C VAL A 504 1.32 0.42 22.74
N VAL A 505 2.08 -0.58 23.18
CA VAL A 505 1.56 -1.94 23.39
C VAL A 505 1.69 -2.32 24.85
N TRP A 506 0.55 -2.65 25.47
CA TRP A 506 0.53 -3.24 26.81
C TRP A 506 0.61 -4.77 26.68
N ASP A 507 1.81 -5.30 26.92
CA ASP A 507 2.19 -6.73 26.83
C ASP A 507 2.32 -7.41 28.21
N GLY A 508 1.90 -6.72 29.27
CA GLY A 508 1.89 -7.25 30.64
C GLY A 508 0.72 -8.19 30.90
N PHE A 509 0.66 -8.76 32.11
CA PHE A 509 -0.42 -9.68 32.52
C PHE A 509 -1.75 -8.93 32.64
N SER A 510 -2.50 -8.81 31.54
CA SER A 510 -3.84 -8.27 31.53
C SER A 510 -4.84 -9.37 31.93
N GLN A 511 -5.75 -9.07 32.86
CA GLN A 511 -6.92 -9.91 33.16
C GLN A 511 -8.18 -9.21 32.65
N PRO A 512 -9.27 -9.92 32.31
CA PRO A 512 -10.52 -9.27 31.97
C PRO A 512 -10.97 -8.33 33.09
N GLY A 513 -11.22 -7.07 32.77
CA GLY A 513 -11.52 -6.06 33.80
C GLY A 513 -11.60 -4.63 33.28
N MET A 514 -11.97 -3.74 34.19
CA MET A 514 -11.92 -2.29 33.98
C MET A 514 -10.53 -1.79 34.33
N TYR A 515 -9.93 -1.03 33.42
CA TYR A 515 -8.65 -0.36 33.62
C TYR A 515 -8.78 1.12 33.27
N THR A 516 -8.03 1.94 33.96
CA THR A 516 -7.91 3.36 33.67
C THR A 516 -6.53 3.60 33.09
N MET A 517 -6.49 4.10 31.87
CA MET A 517 -5.26 4.51 31.20
C MET A 517 -5.05 6.00 31.47
N TYR A 518 -3.87 6.34 31.98
CA TYR A 518 -3.51 7.71 32.33
C TYR A 518 -2.23 8.10 31.60
N VAL A 519 -2.31 9.08 30.72
CA VAL A 519 -1.18 9.67 30.03
C VAL A 519 -0.76 10.93 30.76
N GLN A 520 0.51 10.99 31.18
CA GLN A 520 1.14 12.19 31.74
C GLN A 520 2.19 12.72 30.77
N GLY A 521 2.03 13.96 30.33
CA GLY A 521 3.03 14.77 29.63
C GLY A 521 3.48 15.95 30.51
N MET A 522 4.61 16.60 30.18
CA MET A 522 5.15 17.73 30.94
C MET A 522 4.35 19.04 30.77
N GLY A 523 3.02 18.99 30.98
CA GLY A 523 2.11 20.14 30.83
C GLY A 523 0.66 19.77 30.54
N TRP A 524 0.37 18.49 30.28
CA TRP A 524 -0.95 18.02 29.88
C TRP A 524 -1.17 16.56 30.31
N ASP A 525 -2.42 16.22 30.62
CA ASP A 525 -2.81 14.87 31.03
C ASP A 525 -4.00 14.39 30.19
N ALA A 526 -4.06 13.09 29.92
CA ALA A 526 -5.24 12.44 29.36
C ALA A 526 -5.61 11.21 30.18
N GLU A 527 -6.89 11.02 30.46
CA GLU A 527 -7.40 9.87 31.19
C GLU A 527 -8.51 9.20 30.41
N ARG A 528 -8.49 7.86 30.34
CA ARG A 528 -9.57 7.10 29.74
C ARG A 528 -9.79 5.78 30.46
N GLU A 529 -11.05 5.55 30.85
CA GLU A 529 -11.49 4.26 31.34
C GLU A 529 -11.76 3.32 30.15
N MET A 530 -11.25 2.09 30.23
CA MET A 530 -11.34 1.08 29.18
C MET A 530 -11.73 -0.27 29.77
N VAL A 531 -12.61 -0.99 29.06
CA VAL A 531 -12.94 -2.38 29.38
C VAL A 531 -12.03 -3.28 28.56
N ILE A 532 -11.23 -4.11 29.22
CA ILE A 532 -10.39 -5.11 28.56
C ILE A 532 -11.06 -6.47 28.64
N TYR A 533 -11.29 -7.07 27.47
CA TYR A 533 -11.80 -8.41 27.29
C TYR A 533 -10.66 -9.26 26.72
N THR A 534 -9.80 -9.80 27.60
CA THR A 534 -8.78 -10.79 27.18
C THR A 534 -9.44 -12.10 26.81
#